data_AF-A0A401QBD2-F1
#
_entry.id   AF-A0A401QBD2-F1
#
_cell.length_a   1.000
_cell.length_b   1.000
_cell.length_c   1.000
_cell.angle_alpha   90.00
_cell.angle_beta   90.00
_cell.angle_gamma   90.00
#
_symmetry.space_group_name_H-M   'P 1'
#
loop_
_entity.id
_entity.type
_entity.pdbx_description
1 polymer ?
#
loop_
_entity_poly.entity_id
_entity_poly.type
_entity_poly.pdbx_seq_one_letter_code
_entity_poly.pdbx_strand_id
1 'polypeptide(L)'
;MGAGDRVTVFDDSNEEWWKGRIGEKSGYFPANYIIRVRAGERVHKVIRSFVGNKEMGQITLKKDQIVVQKGEEVNGYIKVFTGRKVGMFPVNFLEEI
;
A
#
# COMPACT_ATOMS: atom_id res chain seq x y z
N MET A 1 3.47 -11.68 -9.89
CA MET A 1 3.09 -10.81 -8.77
C MET A 1 2.54 -9.54 -9.36
N GLY A 2 1.24 -9.29 -9.20
CA GLY A 2 0.59 -8.01 -9.49
C GLY A 2 0.59 -7.10 -8.28
N ALA A 3 0.30 -5.81 -8.50
CA ALA A 3 0.09 -4.88 -7.40
C ALA A 3 -1.14 -5.31 -6.59
N GLY A 4 -0.98 -5.44 -5.26
CA GLY A 4 -2.03 -5.89 -4.35
C GLY A 4 -1.97 -7.37 -3.98
N ASP A 5 -1.13 -8.17 -4.65
CA ASP A 5 -0.92 -9.56 -4.27
C ASP A 5 -0.39 -9.68 -2.83
N ARG A 6 -0.96 -10.60 -2.04
CA ARG A 6 -0.47 -10.91 -0.70
C ARG A 6 0.67 -11.91 -0.77
N VAL A 7 1.84 -11.50 -0.29
CA VAL A 7 3.05 -12.33 -0.26
C VAL A 7 3.33 -12.78 1.16
N THR A 8 3.53 -14.10 1.35
CA THR A 8 4.16 -14.59 2.58
C THR A 8 5.67 -14.59 2.38
N VAL A 9 6.38 -13.73 3.12
CA VAL A 9 7.84 -13.69 3.14
C VAL A 9 8.36 -14.73 4.13
N PHE A 10 9.36 -15.51 3.73
CA PHE A 10 9.98 -16.51 4.60
C PHE A 10 11.53 -16.47 4.59
N ASP A 11 12.13 -15.62 3.76
CA ASP A 11 13.57 -15.29 3.81
C ASP A 11 13.75 -13.82 3.42
N ASP A 12 14.13 -12.99 4.40
CA ASP A 12 14.44 -11.57 4.27
C ASP A 12 15.89 -11.26 4.65
N SER A 13 16.77 -12.28 4.62
CA SER A 13 18.17 -12.17 5.04
C SER A 13 19.05 -11.31 4.11
N ASN A 14 18.63 -11.11 2.87
CA ASN A 14 19.29 -10.22 1.91
C ASN A 14 18.51 -8.89 1.80
N GLU A 15 19.21 -7.75 1.82
CA GLU A 15 18.57 -6.43 1.84
C GLU A 15 17.84 -6.05 0.54
N GLU A 16 18.27 -6.61 -0.60
CA GLU A 16 17.72 -6.28 -1.92
C GLU A 16 16.70 -7.28 -2.41
N TRP A 17 16.89 -8.57 -2.12
CA TRP A 17 16.13 -9.68 -2.69
C TRP A 17 15.58 -10.60 -1.61
N TRP A 18 14.26 -10.59 -1.44
CA TRP A 18 13.57 -11.47 -0.49
C TRP A 18 12.98 -12.67 -1.20
N LYS A 19 12.82 -13.76 -0.45
CA LYS A 19 12.10 -14.96 -0.90
C LYS A 19 10.75 -15.03 -0.22
N GLY A 20 9.74 -15.36 -1.03
CA GLY A 20 8.39 -15.51 -0.55
C GLY A 20 7.53 -16.32 -1.50
N ARG A 21 6.26 -16.44 -1.14
CA ARG A 21 5.25 -17.21 -1.88
C ARG A 21 3.94 -16.45 -2.04
N ILE A 22 3.27 -16.72 -3.17
CA ILE A 22 1.90 -16.33 -3.48
C ILE A 22 1.16 -17.60 -3.88
N GLY A 23 0.23 -18.06 -3.04
CA GLY A 23 -0.33 -19.42 -3.16
C GLY A 23 0.80 -20.47 -3.15
N GLU A 24 0.81 -21.33 -4.17
CA GLU A 24 1.83 -22.38 -4.34
C GLU A 24 3.12 -21.89 -5.04
N LYS A 25 3.12 -20.67 -5.63
CA LYS A 25 4.26 -20.15 -6.37
C LYS A 25 5.25 -19.46 -5.44
N SER A 26 6.50 -19.93 -5.42
CA SER A 26 7.59 -19.35 -4.62
C SER A 26 8.69 -18.78 -5.51
N GLY A 27 9.38 -17.73 -5.05
CA GLY A 27 10.49 -17.12 -5.79
C GLY A 27 11.10 -15.93 -5.07
N TYR A 28 12.11 -15.33 -5.71
CA TYR A 28 12.74 -14.10 -5.24
C TYR A 28 12.06 -12.87 -5.85
N PHE A 29 12.00 -11.78 -5.08
CA PHE A 29 11.50 -10.49 -5.53
C PHE A 29 12.22 -9.34 -4.81
N PRO A 30 12.23 -8.13 -5.38
CA PRO A 30 12.90 -6.99 -4.75
C PRO A 30 12.20 -6.60 -3.44
N ALA A 31 12.96 -6.41 -2.36
CA ALA A 31 12.44 -6.06 -1.04
C ALA A 31 11.58 -4.77 -1.05
N ASN A 32 11.89 -3.83 -1.95
CA ASN A 32 11.20 -2.54 -2.08
C ASN A 32 9.91 -2.58 -2.93
N TYR A 33 9.45 -3.76 -3.38
CA TYR A 33 8.21 -3.93 -4.14
C TYR A 33 7.01 -4.31 -3.26
N ILE A 34 7.24 -4.55 -1.97
CA ILE A 34 6.18 -4.91 -1.02
C ILE A 34 5.98 -3.82 0.04
N ILE A 35 4.80 -3.82 0.64
CA ILE A 35 4.49 -3.00 1.81
C ILE A 35 4.05 -3.94 2.92
N ARG A 36 4.67 -3.83 4.09
CA ARG A 36 4.27 -4.63 5.25
C ARG A 36 2.90 -4.17 5.75
N VAL A 37 1.99 -5.12 5.89
CA VAL A 37 0.65 -4.93 6.45
C VAL A 37 0.62 -5.58 7.83
N ARG A 38 0.27 -4.82 8.87
CA ARG A 38 0.09 -5.35 10.23
C ARG A 38 -1.33 -5.90 10.41
N ALA A 39 -1.52 -6.74 11.42
CA ALA A 39 -2.86 -7.22 11.80
C ALA A 39 -3.79 -6.02 12.06
N GLY A 40 -4.98 -6.05 11.47
CA GLY A 40 -5.98 -5.00 11.56
C GLY A 40 -5.80 -3.83 10.58
N GLU A 41 -4.72 -3.78 9.81
CA GLU A 41 -4.56 -2.77 8.76
C GLU A 41 -5.30 -3.18 7.48
N ARG A 42 -6.03 -2.24 6.89
CA ARG A 42 -6.71 -2.42 5.60
C ARG A 42 -5.82 -1.96 4.46
N VAL A 43 -5.90 -2.66 3.32
CA VAL A 43 -5.19 -2.33 2.09
C VAL A 43 -6.19 -1.82 1.07
N HIS A 44 -5.82 -0.76 0.36
CA HIS A 44 -6.69 -0.13 -0.62
C HIS A 44 -5.95 0.06 -1.94
N LYS A 45 -6.69 -0.11 -3.05
CA LYS A 45 -6.28 0.28 -4.39
C LYS A 45 -6.88 1.65 -4.71
N VAL A 46 -6.08 2.55 -5.26
CA VAL A 46 -6.54 3.85 -5.74
C VAL A 46 -7.32 3.67 -7.05
N ILE A 47 -8.62 3.96 -7.04
CA ILE A 47 -9.48 3.82 -8.23
C ILE A 47 -9.54 5.09 -9.09
N ARG A 48 -9.12 6.24 -8.55
CA ARG A 48 -9.06 7.53 -9.25
C ARG A 48 -7.83 8.33 -8.82
N SER A 49 -7.08 8.86 -9.79
CA SER A 49 -5.96 9.77 -9.53
C SER A 49 -6.42 11.06 -8.85
N PHE A 50 -5.62 11.55 -7.90
CA PHE A 50 -5.91 12.78 -7.16
C PHE A 50 -4.62 13.54 -6.88
N VAL A 51 -4.67 14.86 -7.03
CA VAL A 51 -3.56 15.78 -6.71
C VAL A 51 -3.88 16.42 -5.36
N GLY A 52 -3.14 16.03 -4.32
CA GLY A 52 -3.39 16.49 -2.95
C GLY A 52 -2.76 17.84 -2.65
N ASN A 53 -3.43 18.64 -1.82
CA ASN A 53 -2.85 19.84 -1.22
C ASN A 53 -1.89 19.47 -0.07
N LYS A 54 -0.58 19.68 -0.29
CA LYS A 54 0.47 19.38 0.71
C LYS A 54 0.35 20.22 1.98
N GLU A 55 -0.11 21.47 1.89
CA GLU A 55 -0.29 22.35 3.07
C GLU A 55 -1.37 21.81 4.01
N MET A 56 -2.33 21.07 3.45
CA MET A 56 -3.38 20.37 4.20
C MET A 56 -2.99 18.93 4.57
N GLY A 57 -1.74 18.52 4.35
CA GLY A 57 -1.28 17.15 4.62
C GLY A 57 -1.83 16.08 3.67
N GLN A 58 -2.41 16.47 2.53
CA GLN A 58 -2.91 15.54 1.52
C GLN A 58 -1.79 15.01 0.63
N ILE A 59 -1.98 13.82 0.07
CA ILE A 59 -1.01 13.17 -0.83
C ILE A 59 -1.54 13.04 -2.25
N THR A 60 -0.65 13.24 -3.22
CA THR A 60 -0.92 12.94 -4.64
C THR A 60 -0.70 11.46 -4.89
N LEU A 61 -1.75 10.76 -5.34
CA LEU A 61 -1.67 9.36 -5.80
C LEU A 61 -2.30 9.21 -7.18
N LYS A 62 -1.80 8.24 -7.94
CA LYS A 62 -2.32 7.83 -9.25
C LYS A 62 -3.22 6.61 -9.10
N LYS A 63 -4.15 6.46 -10.04
CA LYS A 63 -4.92 5.22 -10.22
C LYS A 63 -3.99 3.99 -10.22
N ASP A 64 -4.48 2.90 -9.64
CA ASP A 64 -3.85 1.58 -9.51
C ASP A 64 -2.69 1.50 -8.50
N GLN A 65 -2.37 2.59 -7.79
CA GLN A 65 -1.45 2.53 -6.65
C GLN A 65 -2.08 1.81 -5.45
N ILE A 66 -1.27 1.05 -4.71
CA ILE A 66 -1.66 0.34 -3.50
C ILE A 66 -1.20 1.10 -2.27
N VAL A 67 -2.09 1.24 -1.29
CA VAL A 67 -1.81 1.93 -0.04
C VAL A 67 -2.36 1.17 1.17
N VAL A 68 -1.74 1.37 2.32
CA VAL A 68 -2.20 0.82 3.59
C VAL A 68 -2.87 1.92 4.40
N GLN A 69 -4.08 1.67 4.90
CA GLN A 69 -4.79 2.61 5.78
C GLN A 69 -4.10 2.70 7.14
N LYS A 70 -3.97 3.93 7.65
CA LYS A 70 -3.32 4.25 8.92
C LYS A 70 -4.24 5.10 9.80
N GLY A 71 -5.31 4.51 10.30
CA GLY A 71 -6.29 5.17 11.17
C GLY A 71 -7.67 5.27 10.53
N GLU A 72 -8.57 5.97 11.20
CA GLU A 72 -9.97 6.08 10.81
C GLU A 72 -10.21 7.19 9.77
N GLU A 73 -11.41 7.19 9.19
CA GLU A 73 -11.86 8.27 8.31
C GLU A 73 -12.17 9.52 9.12
N VAL A 74 -11.72 10.66 8.62
CA VAL A 74 -12.03 11.98 9.16
C VAL A 74 -12.37 12.91 7.99
N ASN A 75 -13.58 13.46 7.98
CA ASN A 75 -14.06 14.42 6.98
C ASN A 75 -13.91 13.94 5.52
N GLY A 76 -14.19 12.67 5.24
CA GLY A 76 -14.07 12.10 3.89
C GLY A 76 -12.65 11.77 3.44
N TYR A 77 -11.67 11.88 4.33
CA TYR A 77 -10.28 11.49 4.07
C TYR A 77 -9.84 10.42 5.06
N ILE A 78 -8.97 9.51 4.59
CA ILE A 78 -8.22 8.60 5.46
C ILE A 78 -6.73 8.85 5.33
N LYS A 79 -5.99 8.61 6.40
CA LYS A 79 -4.53 8.60 6.36
C LYS A 79 -4.06 7.29 5.73
N VAL A 80 -3.22 7.39 4.71
CA VAL A 80 -2.70 6.24 3.96
C VAL A 80 -1.18 6.25 3.91
N PHE A 81 -0.58 5.06 3.80
CA PHE A 81 0.86 4.85 3.64
C PHE A 81 1.16 4.13 2.33
N THR A 82 2.07 4.69 1.52
CA THR A 82 2.45 4.16 0.20
C THR A 82 3.64 3.22 0.22
N GLY A 83 4.11 2.79 1.41
CA GLY A 83 5.43 2.18 1.58
C GLY A 83 6.58 3.19 1.71
N ARG A 84 6.36 4.46 1.34
CA ARG A 84 7.38 5.53 1.38
C ARG A 84 6.89 6.83 1.99
N LYS A 85 5.63 7.19 1.71
CA LYS A 85 5.03 8.45 2.15
C LYS A 85 3.72 8.20 2.88
N VAL A 86 3.40 9.08 3.80
CA VAL A 86 2.11 9.11 4.51
C VAL A 86 1.39 10.40 4.17
N GLY A 87 0.07 10.35 4.01
CA GLY A 87 -0.76 11.54 3.84
C GLY A 87 -2.25 11.23 3.82
N MET A 88 -3.06 12.28 3.81
CA MET A 88 -4.51 12.18 3.73
C MET A 88 -4.96 11.95 2.27
N PHE A 89 -5.89 11.03 2.06
CA PHE A 89 -6.43 10.70 0.74
C PHE A 89 -7.96 10.53 0.78
N PRO A 90 -8.71 10.99 -0.24
CA PRO A 90 -10.17 10.88 -0.27
C PRO A 90 -10.64 9.41 -0.24
N VAL A 91 -11.57 9.08 0.64
CA VAL A 91 -12.08 7.70 0.80
C VAL A 91 -12.81 7.19 -0.44
N ASN A 92 -13.52 8.08 -1.13
CA ASN A 92 -14.29 7.75 -2.33
C ASN A 92 -13.41 7.41 -3.55
N PHE A 93 -12.08 7.58 -3.45
CA PHE A 93 -11.12 7.24 -4.50
C PHE A 93 -10.33 5.97 -4.16
N LEU A 94 -10.79 5.20 -3.18
CA LEU A 94 -10.19 3.96 -2.71
C LEU A 94 -11.18 2.80 -2.81
N GLU A 95 -10.65 1.62 -3.10
CA GLU A 95 -11.34 0.33 -3.05
C GLU A 95 -10.52 -0.62 -2.17
N GLU A 96 -11.13 -1.21 -1.14
CA GLU A 96 -10.47 -2.16 -0.23
C GLU A 96 -10.20 -3.50 -0.94
N ILE A 97 -9.01 -4.09 -0.71
CA ILE A 97 -8.54 -5.35 -1.35
C ILE A 97 -7.90 -6.36 -0.38
#